data_AF-A0A832MPG4-F1
#
_entry.id   AF-A0A832MPG4-F1
#
_cell.length_a   1.000
_cell.length_b   1.000
_cell.length_c   1.000
_cell.angle_alpha   90.00
_cell.angle_beta   90.00
_cell.angle_gamma   90.00
#
_symmetry.space_group_name_H-M   'P 1'
#
loop_
_entity.id
_entity.type
_entity.pdbx_description
1 polymer ?
#
loop_
_entity_poly.entity_id
_entity_poly.type
_entity_poly.pdbx_seq_one_letter_code
_entity_poly.pdbx_strand_id
1 'polypeptide(L)'
;MKLLAYDVEHIKKYIFSGKHLKTVIGGSGLVRKFEKDIEEFFKNESDCEIVYNGGGNGLIRLPDQPDQVDERVVEFIKKKAEDYGLQVNISIVDPGEFEIDTLGFFDSLPESFGEIGKIMLKTGFALKKENQRLRKSRIIELDADRICEFCGKEEYEEDQIEFDENTEEERRICEKCKKRISFRQPDSESNINHIGEPPKGEEKENTYIAILYADGNSFGTVFEKLNSLEEYRHFSQAINTVVEKTSIDVAKAHAKRFAMPILGGDDIFLFLPPSSAINVLADLYESIKENLSRMIGEKSKNIDFSFALLVVPSSTPFLIEYEIASELLRKAKMRRNEEKGGYFVAFQYTSRFEPFRHDSGDRRRKSTMEIGEFLDLCELIKDLKRAGLNQNHMQRLMDIQEQEGSDLEKTINTLYFLLRAIDVKITKHDQSKLVKRYLDVIKKYDFKVFSDLFYFLLDFDGGGTQ
;
A
#
# COMPACT_ATOMS: atom_id res chain seq x y z
N MET A 1 -23.70 -18.35 20.56
CA MET A 1 -22.40 -17.63 20.53
C MET A 1 -22.54 -16.46 19.59
N LYS A 2 -22.78 -15.26 20.09
CA LYS A 2 -22.88 -14.06 19.24
C LYS A 2 -21.49 -13.53 18.87
N LEU A 3 -21.31 -13.11 17.63
CA LEU A 3 -20.11 -12.43 17.15
C LEU A 3 -20.47 -11.04 16.64
N LEU A 4 -19.83 -10.02 17.19
CA LEU A 4 -19.87 -8.67 16.66
C LEU A 4 -18.66 -8.47 15.77
N ALA A 5 -18.91 -8.01 14.54
CA ALA A 5 -17.87 -7.56 13.66
C ALA A 5 -18.07 -6.09 13.30
N TYR A 6 -16.97 -5.39 13.13
CA TYR A 6 -16.98 -4.05 12.59
C TYR A 6 -15.92 -3.84 11.52
N ASP A 7 -16.19 -2.90 10.63
CA ASP A 7 -15.33 -2.49 9.52
C ASP A 7 -15.39 -0.98 9.38
N VAL A 8 -14.25 -0.31 9.58
CA VAL A 8 -14.12 1.13 9.38
C VAL A 8 -14.10 1.43 7.88
N GLU A 9 -15.03 2.24 7.42
CA GLU A 9 -15.17 2.55 6.01
C GLU A 9 -14.01 3.39 5.49
N HIS A 10 -13.54 3.01 4.30
CA HIS A 10 -12.67 3.85 3.47
C HIS A 10 -11.42 4.38 4.20
N ILE A 11 -10.86 3.61 5.15
CA ILE A 11 -9.68 3.97 5.98
C ILE A 11 -8.57 4.62 5.14
N LYS A 12 -8.21 4.01 4.00
CA LYS A 12 -7.14 4.53 3.14
C LYS A 12 -7.45 5.92 2.61
N LYS A 13 -8.70 6.17 2.15
CA LYS A 13 -9.16 7.51 1.74
C LYS A 13 -9.23 8.48 2.93
N TYR A 14 -9.59 8.01 4.12
CA TYR A 14 -9.58 8.83 5.33
C TYR A 14 -8.15 9.28 5.68
N ILE A 15 -7.17 8.36 5.60
CA ILE A 15 -5.75 8.63 5.90
C ILE A 15 -5.14 9.60 4.86
N PHE A 16 -5.28 9.31 3.57
CA PHE A 16 -4.62 10.07 2.50
C PHE A 16 -5.39 11.32 2.03
N SER A 17 -6.54 11.66 2.63
CA SER A 17 -7.26 12.90 2.29
C SER A 17 -6.60 14.18 2.82
N GLY A 18 -5.56 14.05 3.64
CA GLY A 18 -4.83 15.19 4.19
C GLY A 18 -3.91 15.84 3.14
N LYS A 19 -3.73 17.15 3.22
CA LYS A 19 -2.77 17.89 2.36
C LYS A 19 -1.32 17.84 2.86
N HIS A 20 -1.11 17.51 4.14
CA HIS A 20 0.20 17.52 4.77
C HIS A 20 0.51 16.15 5.37
N LEU A 21 1.77 15.72 5.33
CA LEU A 21 2.20 14.43 5.86
C LEU A 21 1.81 14.24 7.34
N LYS A 22 1.94 15.30 8.16
CA LYS A 22 1.50 15.29 9.58
C LYS A 22 0.04 14.85 9.73
N THR A 23 -0.84 15.23 8.81
CA THR A 23 -2.26 14.84 8.85
C THR A 23 -2.51 13.42 8.36
N VAL A 24 -1.68 12.91 7.44
CA VAL A 24 -1.72 11.51 7.01
C VAL A 24 -1.30 10.61 8.19
N ILE A 25 -0.20 10.96 8.86
CA ILE A 25 0.30 10.23 10.03
C ILE A 25 -0.63 10.35 11.23
N GLY A 26 -1.16 11.56 11.46
CA GLY A 26 -2.19 11.80 12.47
C GLY A 26 -3.44 10.97 12.22
N GLY A 27 -3.94 10.95 10.97
CA GLY A 27 -5.08 10.12 10.57
C GLY A 27 -4.84 8.62 10.83
N SER A 28 -3.69 8.09 10.44
CA SER A 28 -3.30 6.72 10.77
C SER A 28 -3.22 6.47 12.28
N GLY A 29 -2.62 7.43 13.01
CA GLY A 29 -2.54 7.39 14.46
C GLY A 29 -3.89 7.34 15.15
N LEU A 30 -4.89 8.09 14.64
CA LEU A 30 -6.27 8.04 15.14
C LEU A 30 -6.93 6.69 14.87
N VAL A 31 -6.67 6.04 13.74
CA VAL A 31 -7.15 4.66 13.49
C VAL A 31 -6.56 3.69 14.50
N ARG A 32 -5.24 3.75 14.75
CA ARG A 32 -4.59 2.93 15.79
C ARG A 32 -5.11 3.25 17.20
N LYS A 33 -5.41 4.53 17.49
CA LYS A 33 -5.97 4.93 18.79
C LYS A 33 -7.40 4.42 18.96
N PHE A 34 -8.20 4.45 17.90
CA PHE A 34 -9.52 3.82 17.88
C PHE A 34 -9.40 2.33 18.23
N GLU A 35 -8.52 1.59 17.56
CA GLU A 35 -8.28 0.17 17.86
C GLU A 35 -7.87 -0.05 19.32
N LYS A 36 -6.94 0.74 19.86
CA LYS A 36 -6.52 0.68 21.26
C LYS A 36 -7.66 0.98 22.24
N ASP A 37 -8.50 1.96 21.95
CA ASP A 37 -9.66 2.30 22.78
C ASP A 37 -10.68 1.15 22.79
N ILE A 38 -10.85 0.45 21.66
CA ILE A 38 -11.65 -0.78 21.59
C ILE A 38 -11.02 -1.87 22.48
N GLU A 39 -9.70 -2.07 22.41
CA GLU A 39 -9.02 -3.05 23.26
C GLU A 39 -9.14 -2.73 24.76
N GLU A 40 -8.96 -1.47 25.14
CA GLU A 40 -9.08 -1.00 26.52
C GLU A 40 -10.51 -1.17 27.06
N PHE A 41 -11.53 -0.89 26.23
CA PHE A 41 -12.92 -1.11 26.59
C PHE A 41 -13.20 -2.58 26.90
N PHE A 42 -12.82 -3.49 25.99
CA PHE A 42 -13.10 -4.91 26.17
C PHE A 42 -12.20 -5.61 27.20
N LYS A 43 -11.02 -5.06 27.55
CA LYS A 43 -10.25 -5.53 28.71
C LYS A 43 -11.02 -5.41 30.04
N ASN A 44 -11.92 -4.43 30.12
CA ASN A 44 -12.75 -4.18 31.31
C ASN A 44 -14.08 -4.95 31.26
N GLU A 45 -14.38 -5.64 30.17
CA GLU A 45 -15.61 -6.41 29.96
C GLU A 45 -15.28 -7.91 30.01
N SER A 46 -15.36 -8.52 31.20
CA SER A 46 -14.92 -9.91 31.46
C SER A 46 -15.59 -10.97 30.58
N ASP A 47 -16.75 -10.64 30.02
CA ASP A 47 -17.61 -11.58 29.30
C ASP A 47 -17.48 -11.44 27.77
N CYS A 48 -16.60 -10.54 27.30
CA CYS A 48 -16.29 -10.34 25.89
C CYS A 48 -14.86 -10.81 25.57
N GLU A 49 -14.67 -11.35 24.36
CA GLU A 49 -13.35 -11.78 23.90
C GLU A 49 -13.04 -11.17 22.53
N ILE A 50 -11.95 -10.40 22.44
CA ILE A 50 -11.45 -9.90 21.16
C ILE A 50 -10.77 -11.05 20.41
N VAL A 51 -11.38 -11.48 19.31
CA VAL A 51 -10.80 -12.47 18.39
C VAL A 51 -9.76 -11.80 17.49
N TYR A 52 -10.10 -10.64 16.96
CA TYR A 52 -9.23 -9.84 16.09
C TYR A 52 -9.59 -8.36 16.20
N ASN A 53 -8.58 -7.50 16.19
CA ASN A 53 -8.73 -6.06 16.10
C ASN A 53 -7.47 -5.50 15.43
N GLY A 54 -7.63 -4.89 14.26
CA GLY A 54 -6.51 -4.32 13.52
C GLY A 54 -6.91 -3.93 12.09
N GLY A 55 -6.16 -3.00 11.50
CA GLY A 55 -6.43 -2.49 10.16
C GLY A 55 -7.82 -1.86 10.02
N GLY A 56 -8.36 -1.31 11.11
CA GLY A 56 -9.72 -0.78 11.25
C GLY A 56 -10.84 -1.82 11.11
N ASN A 57 -10.51 -3.09 11.23
CA ASN A 57 -11.46 -4.20 11.30
C ASN A 57 -11.42 -4.84 12.69
N GLY A 58 -12.55 -5.34 13.15
CA GLY A 58 -12.61 -6.04 14.42
C GLY A 58 -13.65 -7.15 14.45
N LEU A 59 -13.35 -8.17 15.25
CA LEU A 59 -14.23 -9.28 15.55
C LEU A 59 -14.16 -9.58 17.05
N ILE A 60 -15.32 -9.50 17.69
CA ILE A 60 -15.49 -9.66 19.12
C ILE A 60 -16.54 -10.74 19.36
N ARG A 61 -16.21 -11.67 20.24
CA ARG A 61 -17.16 -12.63 20.79
C ARG A 61 -17.91 -11.97 21.94
N LEU A 62 -19.23 -11.98 21.82
CA LEU A 62 -20.16 -11.46 22.81
C LEU A 62 -20.71 -12.60 23.68
N PRO A 63 -21.18 -12.31 24.91
CA PRO A 63 -21.86 -13.29 25.75
C PRO A 63 -23.17 -13.77 25.11
N ASP A 64 -23.61 -14.99 25.45
CA ASP A 64 -24.79 -15.61 24.85
C ASP A 64 -26.13 -14.92 25.23
N GLN A 65 -26.18 -14.13 26.32
CA GLN A 65 -27.23 -13.15 26.71
C GLN A 65 -26.57 -12.09 27.62
N PRO A 66 -26.88 -10.76 27.57
CA PRO A 66 -28.15 -10.11 27.21
C PRO A 66 -28.08 -9.02 26.10
N ASP A 67 -29.21 -8.71 25.46
CA ASP A 67 -29.36 -7.71 24.37
C ASP A 67 -28.89 -6.29 24.73
N GLN A 68 -28.84 -5.94 26.02
CA GLN A 68 -28.33 -4.65 26.49
C GLN A 68 -26.80 -4.50 26.32
N VAL A 69 -26.06 -5.61 26.34
CA VAL A 69 -24.61 -5.59 26.09
C VAL A 69 -24.36 -5.27 24.61
N ASP A 70 -25.18 -5.82 23.71
CA ASP A 70 -25.10 -5.60 22.26
C ASP A 70 -25.25 -4.10 21.93
N GLU A 71 -26.30 -3.44 22.46
CA GLU A 71 -26.54 -2.01 22.21
C GLU A 71 -25.43 -1.11 22.77
N ARG A 72 -25.02 -1.34 24.02
CA ARG A 72 -23.97 -0.54 24.68
C ARG A 72 -22.64 -0.64 23.95
N VAL A 73 -22.26 -1.84 23.50
CA VAL A 73 -21.03 -2.08 22.74
C VAL A 73 -21.10 -1.38 21.38
N VAL A 74 -22.23 -1.52 20.66
CA VAL A 74 -22.44 -0.87 19.36
C VAL A 74 -22.37 0.66 19.50
N GLU A 75 -23.03 1.23 20.50
CA GLU A 75 -23.02 2.67 20.77
C GLU A 75 -21.61 3.16 21.11
N PHE A 76 -20.87 2.42 21.94
CA PHE A 76 -19.48 2.73 22.25
C PHE A 76 -18.60 2.78 20.99
N ILE A 77 -18.64 1.74 20.15
CA ILE A 77 -17.84 1.67 18.92
C ILE A 77 -18.21 2.82 17.97
N LYS A 78 -19.50 3.09 17.77
CA LYS A 78 -19.97 4.20 16.90
C LYS A 78 -19.51 5.56 17.41
N LYS A 79 -19.69 5.82 18.70
CA LYS A 79 -19.27 7.08 19.33
C LYS A 79 -17.77 7.28 19.22
N LYS A 80 -16.98 6.23 19.50
CA LYS A 80 -15.52 6.30 19.35
C LYS A 80 -15.09 6.51 17.91
N ALA A 81 -15.73 5.86 16.94
CA ALA A 81 -15.46 6.12 15.53
C ALA A 81 -15.75 7.59 15.18
N GLU A 82 -16.90 8.13 15.61
CA GLU A 82 -17.28 9.52 15.40
C GLU A 82 -16.31 10.52 16.04
N ASP A 83 -15.87 10.27 17.28
CA ASP A 83 -14.88 11.09 18.01
C ASP A 83 -13.58 11.28 17.22
N TYR A 84 -13.21 10.27 16.41
CA TYR A 84 -12.04 10.24 15.54
C TYR A 84 -12.34 10.58 14.06
N GLY A 85 -13.59 10.93 13.73
CA GLY A 85 -14.03 11.24 12.36
C GLY A 85 -14.06 10.03 11.42
N LEU A 86 -14.12 8.81 11.98
CA LEU A 86 -14.23 7.55 11.26
C LEU A 86 -15.71 7.20 11.05
N GLN A 87 -15.97 6.45 10.00
CA GLN A 87 -17.27 5.82 9.75
C GLN A 87 -17.10 4.32 9.96
N VAL A 88 -18.01 3.68 10.68
CA VAL A 88 -17.89 2.27 11.04
C VAL A 88 -19.18 1.52 10.73
N ASN A 89 -19.03 0.40 10.04
CA ASN A 89 -20.07 -0.60 9.90
C ASN A 89 -19.99 -1.59 11.03
N ILE A 90 -21.13 -1.98 11.58
CA ILE A 90 -21.18 -2.98 12.65
C ILE A 90 -22.26 -4.00 12.29
N SER A 91 -21.95 -5.27 12.47
CA SER A 91 -22.90 -6.37 12.31
C SER A 91 -22.74 -7.35 13.46
N ILE A 92 -23.86 -7.79 14.02
CA ILE A 92 -23.91 -8.86 15.02
C ILE A 92 -24.46 -10.09 14.32
N VAL A 93 -23.73 -11.19 14.43
CA VAL A 93 -24.06 -12.48 13.83
C VAL A 93 -24.20 -13.50 14.95
N ASP A 94 -25.37 -14.11 15.05
CA ASP A 94 -25.52 -15.37 15.78
C ASP A 94 -25.38 -16.53 14.78
N PRO A 95 -24.30 -17.34 14.86
CA PRO A 95 -24.10 -18.52 14.01
C PRO A 95 -25.22 -19.56 14.15
N GLY A 96 -25.93 -19.58 15.29
CA GLY A 96 -27.02 -20.52 15.58
C GLY A 96 -28.39 -20.10 15.07
N GLU A 97 -28.67 -18.79 14.97
CA GLU A 97 -29.96 -18.24 14.51
C GLU A 97 -29.95 -17.79 13.05
N PHE A 98 -28.86 -18.04 12.32
CA PHE A 98 -28.76 -17.69 10.91
C PHE A 98 -29.67 -18.62 10.07
N GLU A 99 -30.99 -18.37 10.07
CA GLU A 99 -31.92 -18.91 9.08
C GLU A 99 -31.61 -18.24 7.74
N ILE A 100 -30.93 -18.99 6.87
CA ILE A 100 -30.52 -18.49 5.57
C ILE A 100 -31.44 -19.05 4.50
N ASP A 101 -32.20 -18.16 3.86
CA ASP A 101 -32.84 -18.35 2.56
C ASP A 101 -31.83 -18.57 1.39
N THR A 102 -30.55 -18.88 1.70
CA THR A 102 -29.44 -19.19 0.78
C THR A 102 -28.78 -20.55 1.10
N LEU A 103 -29.58 -21.49 1.63
CA LEU A 103 -29.27 -22.87 2.07
C LEU A 103 -28.59 -23.80 1.03
N GLY A 104 -28.13 -23.28 -0.11
CA GLY A 104 -27.38 -24.05 -1.11
C GLY A 104 -25.90 -23.70 -1.18
N PHE A 105 -25.49 -22.47 -0.87
CA PHE A 105 -24.12 -22.00 -1.13
C PHE A 105 -23.14 -22.32 0.00
N PHE A 106 -23.53 -22.09 1.26
CA PHE A 106 -22.62 -22.31 2.39
C PHE A 106 -22.51 -23.79 2.80
N ASP A 107 -23.56 -24.58 2.56
CA ASP A 107 -23.55 -26.03 2.75
C ASP A 107 -22.85 -26.76 1.59
N SER A 108 -22.67 -26.08 0.43
CA SER A 108 -21.83 -26.56 -0.67
C SER A 108 -20.40 -26.03 -0.65
N LEU A 109 -20.01 -25.29 0.40
CA LEU A 109 -18.61 -24.92 0.58
C LEU A 109 -17.76 -26.20 0.70
N PRO A 110 -16.58 -26.24 0.04
CA PRO A 110 -15.71 -27.40 0.09
C PRO A 110 -15.42 -27.85 1.53
N GLU A 111 -15.27 -29.15 1.75
CA GLU A 111 -14.86 -29.72 3.06
C GLU A 111 -13.54 -29.13 3.58
N SER A 112 -12.74 -28.48 2.72
CA SER A 112 -11.52 -27.78 3.09
C SER A 112 -11.73 -26.50 3.91
N PHE A 113 -12.97 -26.00 4.03
CA PHE A 113 -13.29 -24.86 4.89
C PHE A 113 -13.43 -25.30 6.34
N GLY A 114 -12.59 -24.74 7.21
CA GLY A 114 -12.73 -24.90 8.65
C GLY A 114 -13.98 -24.21 9.19
N GLU A 115 -14.47 -24.64 10.35
CA GLU A 115 -15.70 -24.10 10.96
C GLU A 115 -15.63 -22.59 11.17
N ILE A 116 -14.46 -22.09 11.59
CA ILE A 116 -14.23 -20.65 11.76
C ILE A 116 -14.21 -19.92 10.42
N GLY A 117 -13.58 -20.50 9.38
CA GLY A 117 -13.60 -19.91 8.04
C GLY A 117 -15.01 -19.67 7.51
N LYS A 118 -15.94 -20.61 7.75
CA LYS A 118 -17.36 -20.46 7.39
C LYS A 118 -18.04 -19.33 8.15
N ILE A 119 -17.77 -19.22 9.45
CA ILE A 119 -18.31 -18.14 10.29
C ILE A 119 -17.78 -16.77 9.82
N MET A 120 -16.48 -16.65 9.57
CA MET A 120 -15.85 -15.42 9.07
C MET A 120 -16.45 -14.97 7.74
N LEU A 121 -16.68 -15.91 6.81
CA LEU A 121 -17.36 -15.61 5.55
C LEU A 121 -18.76 -15.05 5.79
N LYS A 122 -19.58 -15.71 6.63
CA LYS A 122 -20.94 -15.24 6.96
C LYS A 122 -20.93 -13.82 7.51
N THR A 123 -20.02 -13.55 8.45
CA THR A 123 -19.82 -12.23 9.05
C THR A 123 -19.41 -11.17 8.02
N GLY A 124 -18.47 -11.50 7.13
CA GLY A 124 -18.07 -10.61 6.03
C GLY A 124 -19.22 -10.31 5.05
N PHE A 125 -20.08 -11.29 4.75
CA PHE A 125 -21.28 -11.06 3.94
C PHE A 125 -22.30 -10.17 4.65
N ALA A 126 -22.52 -10.36 5.95
CA ALA A 126 -23.41 -9.51 6.74
C ALA A 126 -22.93 -8.05 6.75
N LEU A 127 -21.64 -7.83 6.98
CA LEU A 127 -21.01 -6.50 6.89
C LEU A 127 -21.13 -5.87 5.51
N LYS A 128 -20.93 -6.64 4.42
CA LYS A 128 -21.10 -6.14 3.05
C LYS A 128 -22.53 -5.70 2.76
N LYS A 129 -23.52 -6.43 3.27
CA LYS A 129 -24.94 -6.09 3.12
C LYS A 129 -25.28 -4.79 3.85
N GLU A 130 -24.72 -4.58 5.03
CA GLU A 130 -24.91 -3.36 5.81
C GLU A 130 -24.25 -2.14 5.15
N ASN A 131 -23.02 -2.29 4.67
CA ASN A 131 -22.32 -1.30 3.83
C ASN A 131 -23.18 -0.79 2.64
N GLN A 132 -23.89 -1.70 1.95
CA GLN A 132 -24.74 -1.33 0.81
C GLN A 132 -25.99 -0.52 1.22
N ARG A 133 -26.47 -0.66 2.45
CA ARG A 133 -27.62 0.09 2.98
C ARG A 133 -27.25 1.53 3.29
N LEU A 134 -26.09 1.75 3.90
CA LEU A 134 -25.63 3.09 4.32
C LEU A 134 -25.22 4.00 3.16
N ARG A 135 -24.75 3.43 2.03
CA ARG A 135 -24.46 4.20 0.80
C ARG A 135 -25.67 4.96 0.22
N LYS A 136 -26.88 4.70 0.72
CA LYS A 136 -28.13 5.36 0.32
C LYS A 136 -28.55 6.51 1.25
N SER A 137 -27.66 7.38 1.73
CA SER A 137 -28.04 8.78 2.09
C SER A 137 -26.90 9.57 2.74
N ARG A 138 -26.55 10.71 2.13
CA ARG A 138 -26.55 12.07 2.70
C ARG A 138 -25.86 12.99 1.68
N ILE A 139 -26.64 13.80 0.98
CA ILE A 139 -26.10 15.02 0.37
C ILE A 139 -26.01 16.00 1.54
N ILE A 140 -24.79 16.29 1.97
CA ILE A 140 -24.54 17.34 2.95
C ILE A 140 -24.40 18.62 2.12
N GLU A 141 -25.31 19.57 2.30
CA GLU A 141 -25.08 20.94 1.83
C GLU A 141 -24.00 21.54 2.74
N LEU A 142 -22.81 21.78 2.18
CA LEU A 142 -21.72 22.44 2.87
C LEU A 142 -21.72 23.93 2.50
N ASP A 143 -21.51 24.79 3.47
CA ASP A 143 -21.22 26.20 3.24
C ASP A 143 -19.82 26.34 2.61
N ALA A 144 -19.78 26.76 1.35
CA ALA A 144 -18.55 26.90 0.57
C ALA A 144 -17.53 27.86 1.22
N ASP A 145 -18.02 28.85 1.98
CA ASP A 145 -17.17 29.86 2.64
C ASP A 145 -16.57 29.36 3.97
N ARG A 146 -17.06 28.23 4.48
CA ARG A 146 -16.62 27.62 5.75
C ARG A 146 -15.97 26.25 5.56
N ILE A 147 -15.51 25.92 4.35
CA ILE A 147 -14.83 24.64 4.11
C ILE A 147 -13.44 24.64 4.75
N CYS A 148 -13.17 23.60 5.53
CA CYS A 148 -11.87 23.33 6.14
C CYS A 148 -10.76 23.29 5.08
N GLU A 149 -9.74 24.14 5.26
CA GLU A 149 -8.62 24.26 4.34
C GLU A 149 -7.78 22.98 4.24
N PHE A 150 -7.84 22.13 5.27
CA PHE A 150 -7.07 20.89 5.35
C PHE A 150 -7.74 19.70 4.64
N CYS A 151 -9.00 19.39 4.95
CA CYS A 151 -9.67 18.22 4.36
C CYS A 151 -10.54 18.56 3.15
N GLY A 152 -10.97 19.81 3.00
CA GLY A 152 -11.89 20.22 1.93
C GLY A 152 -13.27 19.56 1.98
N LYS A 153 -13.65 18.95 3.11
CA LYS A 153 -14.83 18.05 3.22
C LYS A 153 -15.78 18.37 4.37
N GLU A 154 -15.35 19.19 5.31
CA GLU A 154 -16.06 19.49 6.55
C GLU A 154 -16.06 21.00 6.74
N GLU A 155 -17.10 21.52 7.39
CA GLU A 155 -17.12 22.91 7.84
C GLU A 155 -16.20 23.09 9.05
N TYR A 156 -15.64 24.28 9.20
CA TYR A 156 -14.98 24.72 10.44
C TYR A 156 -15.87 25.75 11.15
N GLU A 157 -15.79 25.80 12.48
CA GLU A 157 -16.46 26.84 13.27
C GLU A 157 -15.56 28.10 13.36
N GLU A 158 -16.14 29.30 13.46
CA GLU A 158 -15.38 30.57 13.40
C GLU A 158 -14.31 30.72 14.50
N ASP A 159 -14.43 29.98 15.61
CA ASP A 159 -13.46 29.90 16.70
C ASP A 159 -12.37 28.84 16.47
N GLN A 160 -12.44 28.07 15.38
CA GLN A 160 -11.47 27.05 14.97
C GLN A 160 -10.43 27.60 13.98
N ILE A 161 -9.90 28.79 14.27
CA ILE A 161 -8.78 29.39 13.55
C ILE A 161 -7.49 29.06 14.32
N GLU A 162 -6.60 28.28 13.72
CA GLU A 162 -5.26 28.02 14.27
C GLU A 162 -4.23 28.96 13.64
N PHE A 163 -3.41 29.59 14.45
CA PHE A 163 -2.25 30.34 13.98
C PHE A 163 -1.06 29.38 13.86
N ASP A 164 -0.54 29.18 12.65
CA ASP A 164 0.70 28.44 12.47
C ASP A 164 1.88 29.37 12.78
N GLU A 165 2.49 29.19 13.96
CA GLU A 165 3.65 29.98 14.41
C GLU A 165 4.85 29.89 13.45
N ASN A 166 4.94 28.87 12.60
CA ASN A 166 6.05 28.72 11.64
C ASN A 166 5.83 29.49 10.35
N THR A 167 4.57 29.65 9.92
CA THR A 167 4.23 30.35 8.67
C THR A 167 3.61 31.72 8.89
N GLU A 168 3.33 32.09 10.15
CA GLU A 168 2.63 33.31 10.55
C GLU A 168 1.26 33.48 9.87
N GLU A 169 0.59 32.36 9.58
CA GLU A 169 -0.69 32.34 8.88
C GLU A 169 -1.80 31.77 9.77
N GLU A 170 -2.96 32.43 9.74
CA GLU A 170 -4.21 31.88 10.25
C GLU A 170 -4.73 30.78 9.32
N ARG A 171 -5.03 29.62 9.87
CA ARG A 171 -5.59 28.48 9.15
C ARG A 171 -6.94 28.09 9.70
N ARG A 172 -7.87 27.81 8.79
CA ARG A 172 -9.26 27.47 9.12
C ARG A 172 -9.42 25.96 9.07
N ILE A 173 -9.45 25.34 10.25
CA ILE A 173 -9.29 23.89 10.40
C ILE A 173 -10.47 23.33 11.19
N CYS A 174 -11.20 22.36 10.62
CA CYS A 174 -12.25 21.68 11.38
C CYS A 174 -11.70 20.89 12.57
N GLU A 175 -12.52 20.67 13.59
CA GLU A 175 -12.16 19.92 14.80
C GLU A 175 -11.51 18.55 14.51
N LYS A 176 -12.02 17.83 13.49
CA LYS A 176 -11.48 16.52 13.08
C LYS A 176 -10.04 16.63 12.57
N CYS A 177 -9.75 17.63 11.73
CA CYS A 177 -8.39 17.88 11.22
C CYS A 177 -7.46 18.37 12.32
N LYS A 178 -7.96 19.19 13.24
CA LYS A 178 -7.22 19.62 14.44
C LYS A 178 -6.81 18.44 15.31
N LYS A 179 -7.70 17.47 15.52
CA LYS A 179 -7.36 16.20 16.20
C LYS A 179 -6.25 15.44 15.47
N ARG A 180 -6.30 15.34 14.13
CA ARG A 180 -5.22 14.70 13.35
C ARG A 180 -3.88 15.41 13.52
N ILE A 181 -3.85 16.74 13.45
CA ILE A 181 -2.61 17.53 13.55
C ILE A 181 -2.01 17.44 14.95
N SER A 182 -2.85 17.55 15.98
CA SER A 182 -2.44 17.49 17.39
C SER A 182 -2.08 16.08 17.86
N PHE A 183 -2.49 15.04 17.13
CA PHE A 183 -2.16 13.66 17.46
C PHE A 183 -0.67 13.40 17.26
N ARG A 184 0.09 13.46 18.35
CA ARG A 184 1.47 12.96 18.42
C ARG A 184 1.41 11.47 18.66
N GLN A 185 1.87 10.68 17.68
CA GLN A 185 2.10 9.26 17.90
C GLN A 185 3.18 9.09 19.00
N PRO A 186 2.88 8.41 20.12
CA PRO A 186 3.80 8.33 21.27
C PRO A 186 5.11 7.59 20.99
N ASP A 187 5.17 6.76 19.93
CA ASP A 187 6.35 6.03 19.49
C ASP A 187 6.42 5.97 17.95
N SER A 188 6.32 7.11 17.28
CA SER A 188 6.52 7.11 15.84
C SER A 188 8.02 7.00 15.57
N GLU A 189 8.52 5.78 15.43
CA GLU A 189 9.85 5.51 14.87
C GLU A 189 10.01 6.03 13.42
N SER A 190 8.93 6.56 12.84
CA SER A 190 8.96 7.47 11.71
C SER A 190 9.61 8.80 12.11
N ASN A 191 10.80 9.06 11.57
CA ASN A 191 11.34 10.41 11.47
C ASN A 191 10.49 11.21 10.47
N ILE A 192 9.31 11.67 10.92
CA ILE A 192 8.29 12.38 10.13
C ILE A 192 8.78 13.76 9.71
N ASN A 193 9.67 14.37 10.50
CA ASN A 193 10.25 15.64 10.14
C ASN A 193 11.18 15.41 8.95
N HIS A 194 10.80 15.94 7.79
CA HIS A 194 11.64 16.06 6.59
C HIS A 194 11.74 14.81 5.70
N ILE A 195 10.66 14.06 5.46
CA ILE A 195 10.62 13.17 4.29
C ILE A 195 10.57 14.05 3.04
N GLY A 196 11.75 14.32 2.46
CA GLY A 196 11.93 15.26 1.35
C GLY A 196 12.56 16.62 1.71
N GLU A 197 12.97 16.86 2.96
CA GLU A 197 13.91 17.95 3.28
C GLU A 197 15.27 17.31 3.63
N PRO A 198 16.43 17.91 3.31
CA PRO A 198 17.72 17.19 3.24
C PRO A 198 18.53 17.17 4.55
N PRO A 199 19.59 16.34 4.65
CA PRO A 199 20.89 16.77 5.14
C PRO A 199 21.57 17.65 4.07
N LYS A 200 21.94 18.90 4.40
CA LYS A 200 22.51 19.90 3.46
C LYS A 200 23.40 19.29 2.35
N GLY A 201 23.02 19.41 1.07
CA GLY A 201 23.91 19.10 -0.06
C GLY A 201 23.28 18.49 -1.33
N GLU A 202 22.05 17.97 -1.28
CA GLU A 202 21.46 17.21 -2.41
C GLU A 202 20.14 17.84 -2.88
N GLU A 203 20.16 18.60 -3.99
CA GLU A 203 19.02 19.42 -4.44
C GLU A 203 17.90 18.62 -5.14
N LYS A 204 18.21 17.49 -5.80
CA LYS A 204 17.23 16.68 -6.55
C LYS A 204 16.40 15.72 -5.68
N GLU A 205 16.98 15.13 -4.63
CA GLU A 205 16.24 14.28 -3.68
C GLU A 205 15.07 15.02 -3.03
N ASN A 206 15.17 16.35 -2.90
CA ASN A 206 14.16 17.20 -2.23
C ASN A 206 12.87 17.39 -3.03
N THR A 207 12.89 17.07 -4.32
CA THR A 207 11.75 17.32 -5.22
C THR A 207 10.91 16.08 -5.46
N TYR A 208 11.31 14.91 -4.93
CA TYR A 208 10.63 13.63 -5.16
C TYR A 208 10.44 12.84 -3.88
N ILE A 209 9.41 12.02 -3.87
CA ILE A 209 9.12 11.04 -2.83
C ILE A 209 8.91 9.67 -3.47
N ALA A 210 9.46 8.64 -2.84
CA ALA A 210 9.17 7.27 -3.22
C ALA A 210 8.10 6.70 -2.29
N ILE A 211 7.19 5.94 -2.88
CA ILE A 211 6.11 5.24 -2.22
C ILE A 211 6.27 3.77 -2.51
N LEU A 212 6.42 2.98 -1.45
CA LEU A 212 6.34 1.52 -1.53
C LEU A 212 5.03 1.09 -0.91
N TYR A 213 4.09 0.62 -1.74
CA TYR A 213 2.83 0.06 -1.29
C TYR A 213 2.82 -1.44 -1.54
N ALA A 214 2.70 -2.24 -0.49
CA ALA A 214 2.59 -3.68 -0.55
C ALA A 214 1.28 -4.17 0.05
N ASP A 215 0.77 -5.27 -0.49
CA ASP A 215 -0.40 -5.96 0.00
C ASP A 215 -0.19 -7.46 -0.19
N GLY A 216 -0.38 -8.22 0.89
CA GLY A 216 -0.16 -9.65 0.84
C GLY A 216 -1.36 -10.42 0.30
N ASN A 217 -1.06 -11.41 -0.53
CA ASN A 217 -2.07 -12.19 -1.22
C ASN A 217 -2.31 -13.52 -0.49
N SER A 218 -3.46 -14.13 -0.79
CA SER A 218 -3.82 -15.47 -0.33
C SER A 218 -3.95 -15.65 1.20
N PHE A 219 -3.86 -14.59 2.00
CA PHE A 219 -4.19 -14.64 3.43
C PHE A 219 -5.57 -15.24 3.68
N GLY A 220 -6.59 -14.77 2.97
CA GLY A 220 -7.95 -15.30 3.07
C GLY A 220 -8.00 -16.82 2.90
N THR A 221 -7.32 -17.37 1.89
CA THR A 221 -7.30 -18.83 1.64
C THR A 221 -6.64 -19.64 2.76
N VAL A 222 -5.75 -19.02 3.54
CA VAL A 222 -5.16 -19.64 4.73
C VAL A 222 -6.11 -19.53 5.92
N PHE A 223 -6.72 -18.36 6.13
CA PHE A 223 -7.72 -18.13 7.17
C PHE A 223 -8.96 -19.02 7.03
N GLU A 224 -9.39 -19.31 5.80
CA GLU A 224 -10.53 -20.18 5.50
C GLU A 224 -10.35 -21.63 6.00
N LYS A 225 -9.10 -22.09 6.16
CA LYS A 225 -8.76 -23.46 6.57
C LYS A 225 -8.60 -23.63 8.08
N LEU A 226 -8.68 -22.55 8.85
CA LEU A 226 -8.47 -22.58 10.30
C LEU A 226 -9.72 -23.12 11.03
N ASN A 227 -9.50 -23.90 12.07
CA ASN A 227 -10.56 -24.66 12.74
C ASN A 227 -10.96 -24.12 14.13
N SER A 228 -10.17 -23.21 14.71
CA SER A 228 -10.50 -22.61 16.02
C SER A 228 -10.20 -21.10 16.07
N LEU A 229 -10.92 -20.40 16.95
CA LEU A 229 -10.72 -18.96 17.17
C LEU A 229 -9.30 -18.67 17.70
N GLU A 230 -8.77 -19.57 18.52
CA GLU A 230 -7.40 -19.49 19.04
C GLU A 230 -6.37 -19.62 17.91
N GLU A 231 -6.56 -20.56 16.98
CA GLU A 231 -5.70 -20.71 15.80
C GLU A 231 -5.74 -19.46 14.92
N TYR A 232 -6.95 -18.90 14.70
CA TYR A 232 -7.14 -17.64 13.96
C TYR A 232 -6.38 -16.49 14.61
N ARG A 233 -6.54 -16.33 15.92
CA ARG A 233 -5.90 -15.26 16.70
C ARG A 233 -4.38 -15.37 16.67
N HIS A 234 -3.83 -16.55 16.99
CA HIS A 234 -2.38 -16.77 16.95
C HIS A 234 -1.80 -16.52 15.56
N PHE A 235 -2.48 -16.99 14.51
CA PHE A 235 -2.02 -16.78 13.14
C PHE A 235 -2.07 -15.30 12.73
N SER A 236 -3.17 -14.60 13.02
CA SER A 236 -3.30 -13.17 12.72
C SER A 236 -2.26 -12.33 13.46
N GLN A 237 -2.02 -12.61 14.74
CA GLN A 237 -1.01 -11.91 15.55
C GLN A 237 0.41 -12.19 15.03
N ALA A 238 0.70 -13.43 14.65
CA ALA A 238 1.97 -13.82 14.07
C ALA A 238 2.27 -13.05 12.77
N ILE A 239 1.31 -13.01 11.84
CA ILE A 239 1.45 -12.25 10.58
C ILE A 239 1.68 -10.77 10.86
N ASN A 240 0.82 -10.15 11.69
CA ASN A 240 0.93 -8.74 11.99
C ASN A 240 2.29 -8.40 12.61
N THR A 241 2.76 -9.22 13.55
CA THR A 241 4.06 -9.05 14.20
C THR A 241 5.22 -9.14 13.20
N VAL A 242 5.21 -10.15 12.31
CA VAL A 242 6.25 -10.32 11.30
C VAL A 242 6.28 -9.14 10.34
N VAL A 243 5.12 -8.76 9.80
CA VAL A 243 5.00 -7.68 8.83
C VAL A 243 5.40 -6.34 9.44
N GLU A 244 4.88 -6.01 10.64
CA GLU A 244 5.17 -4.76 11.32
C GLU A 244 6.67 -4.64 11.64
N LYS A 245 7.23 -5.63 12.33
CA LYS A 245 8.63 -5.60 12.74
C LYS A 245 9.58 -5.59 11.55
N THR A 246 9.36 -6.46 10.56
CA THR A 246 10.23 -6.56 9.39
C THR A 246 10.24 -5.26 8.60
N SER A 247 9.06 -4.66 8.39
CA SER A 247 8.96 -3.42 7.61
C SER A 247 9.67 -2.25 8.29
N ILE A 248 9.56 -2.15 9.61
CA ILE A 248 10.27 -1.14 10.41
C ILE A 248 11.78 -1.35 10.35
N ASP A 249 12.24 -2.57 10.59
CA ASP A 249 13.68 -2.90 10.62
C ASP A 249 14.34 -2.61 9.27
N VAL A 250 13.69 -3.02 8.17
CA VAL A 250 14.17 -2.77 6.80
C VAL A 250 14.15 -1.28 6.47
N ALA A 251 13.08 -0.56 6.80
CA ALA A 251 13.00 0.88 6.54
C ALA A 251 14.12 1.64 7.27
N LYS A 252 14.39 1.32 8.54
CA LYS A 252 15.48 1.91 9.33
C LYS A 252 16.86 1.59 8.78
N ALA A 253 17.06 0.38 8.25
CA ALA A 253 18.35 -0.05 7.71
C ALA A 253 18.75 0.77 6.47
N HIS A 254 17.78 1.16 5.64
CA HIS A 254 18.04 1.82 4.35
C HIS A 254 17.71 3.31 4.31
N ALA A 255 16.85 3.80 5.21
CA ALA A 255 16.39 5.18 5.20
C ALA A 255 16.48 5.82 6.58
N LYS A 256 17.16 6.98 6.66
CA LYS A 256 17.21 7.79 7.88
C LYS A 256 15.87 8.48 8.21
N ARG A 257 15.07 8.75 7.17
CA ARG A 257 13.80 9.47 7.22
C ARG A 257 12.79 8.68 6.39
N PHE A 258 11.72 8.21 7.02
CA PHE A 258 10.65 7.47 6.37
C PHE A 258 9.37 7.61 7.19
N ALA A 259 8.23 7.32 6.58
CA ALA A 259 6.95 7.26 7.25
C ALA A 259 6.16 6.04 6.80
N MET A 260 5.39 5.48 7.72
CA MET A 260 4.60 4.27 7.49
C MET A 260 3.14 4.53 7.85
N PRO A 261 2.40 5.34 7.06
CA PRO A 261 1.01 5.67 7.35
C PRO A 261 0.10 4.44 7.38
N ILE A 262 0.46 3.35 6.71
CA ILE A 262 -0.25 2.08 6.83
C ILE A 262 0.77 1.01 7.11
N LEU A 263 0.58 0.31 8.22
CA LEU A 263 1.42 -0.81 8.62
C LEU A 263 0.58 -1.71 9.53
N GLY A 264 0.12 -2.83 9.00
CA GLY A 264 -0.64 -3.81 9.77
C GLY A 264 -1.38 -4.81 8.87
N GLY A 265 -1.54 -6.03 9.39
CA GLY A 265 -2.17 -7.13 8.67
C GLY A 265 -1.39 -7.50 7.40
N ASP A 266 -2.05 -7.31 6.26
CA ASP A 266 -1.54 -7.57 4.92
C ASP A 266 -1.09 -6.30 4.17
N ASP A 267 -1.45 -5.10 4.64
CA ASP A 267 -1.17 -3.82 3.96
C ASP A 267 0.05 -3.09 4.57
N ILE A 268 0.92 -2.61 3.69
CA ILE A 268 2.15 -1.89 4.05
C ILE A 268 2.31 -0.69 3.12
N PHE A 269 2.23 0.54 3.62
CA PHE A 269 2.43 1.76 2.83
C PHE A 269 3.56 2.59 3.43
N LEU A 270 4.65 2.75 2.69
CA LEU A 270 5.83 3.50 3.12
C LEU A 270 6.07 4.71 2.21
N PHE A 271 6.42 5.82 2.84
CA PHE A 271 7.10 6.95 2.21
C PHE A 271 8.60 6.87 2.47
N LEU A 272 9.40 6.98 1.42
CA LEU A 272 10.84 6.77 1.41
C LEU A 272 11.56 7.85 0.59
N PRO A 273 12.84 8.15 0.90
CA PRO A 273 13.73 8.83 -0.02
C PRO A 273 13.89 7.99 -1.30
N PRO A 274 13.84 8.58 -2.50
CA PRO A 274 13.96 7.86 -3.76
C PRO A 274 15.18 6.93 -3.84
N SER A 275 16.36 7.39 -3.41
CA SER A 275 17.61 6.61 -3.43
C SER A 275 17.56 5.31 -2.62
N SER A 276 16.72 5.24 -1.58
CA SER A 276 16.56 4.04 -0.74
C SER A 276 15.56 3.02 -1.30
N ALA A 277 14.72 3.41 -2.26
CA ALA A 277 13.48 2.72 -2.58
C ALA A 277 13.66 1.29 -3.12
N ILE A 278 14.63 1.08 -4.01
CA ILE A 278 14.93 -0.25 -4.57
C ILE A 278 15.51 -1.18 -3.49
N ASN A 279 16.40 -0.67 -2.64
CA ASN A 279 17.01 -1.47 -1.57
C ASN A 279 15.98 -1.86 -0.51
N VAL A 280 15.09 -0.93 -0.13
CA VAL A 280 13.96 -1.24 0.76
C VAL A 280 13.04 -2.28 0.14
N LEU A 281 12.67 -2.15 -1.14
CA LEU A 281 11.87 -3.17 -1.82
C LEU A 281 12.56 -4.54 -1.75
N ALA A 282 13.85 -4.60 -2.10
CA ALA A 282 14.64 -5.83 -2.17
C ALA A 282 14.75 -6.53 -0.81
N ASP A 283 15.10 -5.79 0.24
CA ASP A 283 15.28 -6.39 1.56
C ASP A 283 13.94 -6.68 2.23
N LEU A 284 12.88 -5.91 1.94
CA LEU A 284 11.55 -6.12 2.49
C LEU A 284 10.95 -7.44 2.01
N TYR A 285 11.00 -7.72 0.71
CA TYR A 285 10.39 -8.96 0.19
C TYR A 285 11.15 -10.20 0.69
N GLU A 286 12.48 -10.20 0.70
CA GLU A 286 13.25 -11.34 1.21
C GLU A 286 13.05 -11.51 2.71
N SER A 287 13.12 -10.43 3.49
CA SER A 287 12.96 -10.51 4.94
C SER A 287 11.57 -10.98 5.34
N ILE A 288 10.50 -10.53 4.67
CA ILE A 288 9.13 -11.01 4.91
C ILE A 288 9.04 -12.50 4.58
N LYS A 289 9.52 -12.92 3.41
CA LYS A 289 9.51 -14.31 2.96
C LYS A 289 10.23 -15.23 3.96
N GLU A 290 11.43 -14.85 4.40
CA GLU A 290 12.20 -15.60 5.39
C GLU A 290 11.51 -15.64 6.76
N ASN A 291 11.08 -14.49 7.29
CA ASN A 291 10.49 -14.41 8.63
C ASN A 291 9.14 -15.13 8.71
N LEU A 292 8.31 -15.05 7.67
CA LEU A 292 7.08 -15.84 7.58
C LEU A 292 7.39 -17.34 7.55
N SER A 293 8.38 -17.75 6.75
CA SER A 293 8.79 -19.16 6.70
C SER A 293 9.28 -19.67 8.05
N ARG A 294 10.00 -18.85 8.82
CA ARG A 294 10.46 -19.20 10.18
C ARG A 294 9.30 -19.31 11.17
N MET A 295 8.31 -18.42 11.09
CA MET A 295 7.25 -18.32 12.10
C MET A 295 6.06 -19.26 11.88
N ILE A 296 5.61 -19.44 10.65
CA ILE A 296 4.40 -20.23 10.34
C ILE A 296 4.68 -21.46 9.47
N GLY A 297 5.95 -21.78 9.23
CA GLY A 297 6.39 -23.01 8.57
C GLY A 297 5.77 -23.19 7.19
N GLU A 298 5.23 -24.38 6.91
CA GLU A 298 4.68 -24.71 5.58
C GLU A 298 3.51 -23.82 5.14
N LYS A 299 2.77 -23.21 6.08
CA LYS A 299 1.67 -22.30 5.74
C LYS A 299 2.18 -21.05 5.00
N SER A 300 3.46 -20.67 5.16
CA SER A 300 4.06 -19.52 4.47
C SER A 300 4.14 -19.68 2.95
N LYS A 301 4.23 -20.92 2.44
CA LYS A 301 4.35 -21.19 1.00
C LYS A 301 3.13 -20.73 0.19
N ASN A 302 2.00 -20.52 0.86
CA ASN A 302 0.76 -20.05 0.25
C ASN A 302 0.54 -18.54 0.44
N ILE A 303 1.51 -17.82 1.01
CA ILE A 303 1.43 -16.39 1.30
C ILE A 303 2.56 -15.71 0.52
N ASP A 304 2.19 -14.76 -0.31
CA ASP A 304 3.12 -13.92 -1.06
C ASP A 304 2.63 -12.48 -1.04
N PHE A 305 3.40 -11.55 -1.61
CA PHE A 305 3.06 -10.13 -1.61
C PHE A 305 3.13 -9.55 -3.01
N SER A 306 2.21 -8.63 -3.30
CA SER A 306 2.28 -7.75 -4.46
C SER A 306 2.78 -6.38 -4.01
N PHE A 307 3.58 -5.73 -4.84
CA PHE A 307 4.20 -4.44 -4.55
C PHE A 307 3.93 -3.44 -5.66
N ALA A 308 3.80 -2.18 -5.26
CA ALA A 308 3.84 -1.02 -6.11
C ALA A 308 4.98 -0.13 -5.63
N LEU A 309 5.89 0.22 -6.54
CA LEU A 309 6.93 1.19 -6.29
C LEU A 309 6.70 2.41 -7.19
N LEU A 310 6.34 3.52 -6.57
CA LEU A 310 6.00 4.77 -7.24
C LEU A 310 6.97 5.86 -6.82
N VAL A 311 7.47 6.65 -7.77
CA VAL A 311 8.31 7.82 -7.49
C VAL A 311 7.73 9.04 -8.21
N VAL A 312 7.35 10.05 -7.42
CA VAL A 312 6.58 11.22 -7.86
C VAL A 312 7.13 12.50 -7.26
N PRO A 313 6.83 13.68 -7.84
CA PRO A 313 7.21 14.95 -7.23
C PRO A 313 6.61 15.09 -5.81
N SER A 314 7.37 15.64 -4.86
CA SER A 314 6.95 15.83 -3.46
C SER A 314 5.79 16.82 -3.28
N SER A 315 5.47 17.60 -4.32
CA SER A 315 4.28 18.47 -4.38
C SER A 315 3.00 17.75 -4.80
N THR A 316 3.07 16.46 -5.13
CA THR A 316 1.90 15.66 -5.53
C THR A 316 0.97 15.47 -4.33
N PRO A 317 -0.35 15.72 -4.46
CA PRO A 317 -1.29 15.46 -3.36
C PRO A 317 -1.33 13.98 -2.95
N PHE A 318 -1.22 13.70 -1.64
CA PHE A 318 -1.19 12.34 -1.08
C PHE A 318 -2.33 11.42 -1.53
N LEU A 319 -3.53 11.96 -1.76
CA LEU A 319 -4.65 11.18 -2.28
C LEU A 319 -4.35 10.64 -3.69
N ILE A 320 -3.75 11.47 -4.55
CA ILE A 320 -3.38 11.08 -5.91
C ILE A 320 -2.23 10.08 -5.88
N GLU A 321 -1.23 10.32 -5.02
CA GLU A 321 -0.13 9.38 -4.78
C GLU A 321 -0.65 7.98 -4.39
N TYR A 322 -1.58 7.93 -3.44
CA TYR A 322 -2.24 6.70 -3.02
C TYR A 322 -3.06 6.05 -4.15
N GLU A 323 -3.79 6.83 -4.94
CA GLU A 323 -4.58 6.31 -6.07
C GLU A 323 -3.68 5.67 -7.13
N ILE A 324 -2.59 6.34 -7.54
CA ILE A 324 -1.62 5.79 -8.50
C ILE A 324 -0.95 4.53 -7.93
N ALA A 325 -0.48 4.57 -6.68
CA ALA A 325 0.13 3.41 -6.04
C ALA A 325 -0.85 2.23 -5.95
N SER A 326 -2.13 2.49 -5.67
CA SER A 326 -3.18 1.47 -5.62
C SER A 326 -3.44 0.85 -6.99
N GLU A 327 -3.40 1.63 -8.06
CA GLU A 327 -3.55 1.11 -9.43
C GLU A 327 -2.35 0.25 -9.84
N LEU A 328 -1.13 0.67 -9.51
CA LEU A 328 0.08 -0.13 -9.72
C LEU A 328 0.00 -1.45 -8.96
N LEU A 329 -0.40 -1.41 -7.69
CA LEU A 329 -0.56 -2.60 -6.85
C LEU A 329 -1.61 -3.54 -7.43
N ARG A 330 -2.72 -3.01 -7.92
CA ARG A 330 -3.76 -3.79 -8.62
C ARG A 330 -3.19 -4.51 -9.84
N LYS A 331 -2.34 -3.85 -10.65
CA LYS A 331 -1.68 -4.49 -11.80
C LYS A 331 -0.76 -5.62 -11.34
N ALA A 332 0.02 -5.42 -10.28
CA ALA A 332 0.89 -6.46 -9.72
C ALA A 332 0.07 -7.67 -9.22
N LYS A 333 -1.04 -7.44 -8.51
CA LYS A 333 -1.96 -8.49 -8.06
C LYS A 333 -2.58 -9.28 -9.22
N MET A 334 -3.04 -8.58 -10.27
CA MET A 334 -3.59 -9.24 -11.46
C MET A 334 -2.56 -10.20 -12.06
N ARG A 335 -1.32 -9.74 -12.19
CA ARG A 335 -0.22 -10.56 -12.72
C ARG A 335 0.10 -11.77 -11.83
N ARG A 336 0.18 -11.56 -10.51
CA ARG A 336 0.37 -12.63 -9.55
C ARG A 336 -0.71 -13.72 -9.66
N ASN A 337 -1.96 -13.32 -9.88
CA ASN A 337 -3.07 -14.27 -10.03
C ASN A 337 -3.01 -15.05 -11.35
N GLU A 338 -2.52 -14.46 -12.44
CA GLU A 338 -2.26 -15.17 -13.70
C GLU A 338 -1.18 -16.24 -13.54
N GLU A 339 -0.11 -15.92 -12.81
CA GLU A 339 1.03 -16.82 -12.56
C GLU A 339 0.82 -17.78 -11.39
N LYS A 340 -0.32 -17.68 -10.68
CA LYS A 340 -0.75 -18.53 -9.57
C LYS A 340 0.20 -18.53 -8.36
N GLY A 341 0.84 -17.38 -8.09
CA GLY A 341 1.69 -17.19 -6.92
C GLY A 341 2.99 -16.48 -7.26
N GLY A 342 3.70 -16.04 -6.22
CA GLY A 342 4.98 -15.34 -6.33
C GLY A 342 4.89 -13.87 -5.94
N TYR A 343 6.05 -13.21 -5.95
CA TYR A 343 6.18 -11.82 -5.52
C TYR A 343 6.34 -10.91 -6.74
N PHE A 344 5.38 -10.01 -6.95
CA PHE A 344 5.32 -9.17 -8.14
C PHE A 344 5.41 -7.69 -7.79
N VAL A 345 6.04 -6.93 -8.67
CA VAL A 345 6.16 -5.47 -8.56
C VAL A 345 5.66 -4.78 -9.82
N ALA A 346 4.97 -3.65 -9.62
CA ALA A 346 4.69 -2.65 -10.62
C ALA A 346 5.48 -1.38 -10.27
N PHE A 347 6.23 -0.84 -11.23
CA PHE A 347 7.10 0.32 -11.02
C PHE A 347 6.68 1.48 -11.92
N GLN A 348 6.71 2.70 -11.39
CA GLN A 348 6.54 3.92 -12.16
C GLN A 348 7.37 5.06 -11.57
N TYR A 349 8.07 5.79 -12.44
CA TYR A 349 8.73 7.04 -12.12
C TYR A 349 8.17 8.15 -13.02
N THR A 350 7.73 9.25 -12.42
CA THR A 350 7.18 10.38 -13.18
C THR A 350 7.91 11.67 -12.83
N SER A 351 8.56 12.28 -13.81
CA SER A 351 9.30 13.55 -13.63
C SER A 351 8.44 14.80 -13.85
N ARG A 352 7.24 14.63 -14.43
CA ARG A 352 6.17 15.63 -14.56
C ARG A 352 4.84 14.92 -14.32
N PHE A 353 3.81 15.65 -13.89
CA PHE A 353 2.46 15.12 -13.76
C PHE A 353 1.92 14.79 -15.16
N GLU A 354 2.15 13.56 -15.62
CA GLU A 354 1.45 13.04 -16.78
C GLU A 354 0.15 12.41 -16.27
N PRO A 355 -1.03 12.86 -16.74
CA PRO A 355 -2.27 12.18 -16.40
C PRO A 355 -2.12 10.71 -16.79
N PHE A 356 -2.44 9.83 -15.86
CA PHE A 356 -2.32 8.38 -16.02
C PHE A 356 -2.99 7.99 -17.34
N ARG A 357 -2.18 7.66 -18.36
CA ARG A 357 -2.72 7.11 -19.60
C ARG A 357 -3.13 5.69 -19.29
N HIS A 358 -4.45 5.43 -19.35
CA HIS A 358 -4.93 4.06 -19.46
C HIS A 358 -4.21 3.41 -20.65
N ASP A 359 -3.38 2.42 -20.30
CA ASP A 359 -2.69 1.46 -21.13
C ASP A 359 -2.86 1.66 -22.64
N SER A 360 -1.80 2.13 -23.30
CA SER A 360 -1.74 2.30 -24.76
C SER A 360 -1.62 0.93 -25.44
N GLY A 361 -2.68 0.13 -25.38
CA GLY A 361 -3.09 -0.80 -26.44
C GLY A 361 -2.28 -2.09 -26.70
N ASP A 362 -1.01 -2.23 -26.36
CA ASP A 362 -0.26 -3.47 -26.67
C ASP A 362 -0.28 -4.48 -25.52
N ARG A 363 -1.37 -5.25 -25.44
CA ARG A 363 -1.59 -6.33 -24.45
C ARG A 363 -0.50 -7.43 -24.45
N ARG A 364 0.45 -7.42 -25.39
CA ARG A 364 1.52 -8.43 -25.49
C ARG A 364 2.68 -8.16 -24.54
N ARG A 365 2.96 -6.89 -24.21
CA ARG A 365 4.09 -6.51 -23.33
C ARG A 365 3.59 -6.22 -21.92
N LYS A 366 4.38 -6.62 -20.92
CA LYS A 366 3.97 -6.60 -19.50
C LYS A 366 4.50 -5.35 -18.79
N SER A 367 3.64 -4.64 -18.06
CA SER A 367 4.04 -3.51 -17.19
C SER A 367 4.42 -3.92 -15.76
N THR A 368 4.38 -5.22 -15.48
CA THR A 368 4.62 -5.84 -14.17
C THR A 368 5.54 -7.04 -14.31
N MET A 369 6.31 -7.31 -13.26
CA MET A 369 7.32 -8.37 -13.27
C MET A 369 7.52 -9.00 -11.89
N GLU A 370 8.08 -10.20 -11.86
CA GLU A 370 8.52 -10.80 -10.60
C GLU A 370 9.66 -9.96 -10.01
N ILE A 371 9.77 -9.87 -8.68
CA ILE A 371 10.79 -9.00 -8.05
C ILE A 371 12.22 -9.38 -8.47
N GLY A 372 12.53 -10.67 -8.60
CA GLY A 372 13.85 -11.11 -9.10
C GLY A 372 14.16 -10.53 -10.49
N GLU A 373 13.17 -10.56 -11.39
CA GLU A 373 13.29 -9.99 -12.74
C GLU A 373 13.44 -8.46 -12.72
N PHE A 374 12.77 -7.80 -11.77
CA PHE A 374 12.92 -6.35 -11.54
C PHE A 374 14.32 -5.98 -11.09
N LEU A 375 14.89 -6.73 -10.14
CA LEU A 375 16.25 -6.50 -9.66
C LEU A 375 17.30 -6.79 -10.75
N ASP A 376 17.10 -7.86 -11.53
CA ASP A 376 17.94 -8.15 -12.70
C ASP A 376 17.89 -7.05 -13.76
N LEU A 377 16.72 -6.41 -13.93
CA LEU A 377 16.56 -5.26 -14.81
C LEU A 377 17.30 -4.02 -14.27
N CYS A 378 17.27 -3.77 -12.96
CA CYS A 378 18.04 -2.70 -12.33
C CYS A 378 19.54 -2.88 -12.61
N GLU A 379 20.07 -4.09 -12.42
CA GLU A 379 21.47 -4.41 -12.70
C GLU A 379 21.82 -4.29 -14.18
N LEU A 380 20.93 -4.73 -15.08
CA LEU A 380 21.11 -4.54 -16.52
C LEU A 380 21.23 -3.06 -16.89
N ILE A 381 20.41 -2.19 -16.32
CA ILE A 381 20.48 -0.75 -16.58
C ILE A 381 21.78 -0.16 -16.04
N LYS A 382 22.23 -0.56 -14.85
CA LYS A 382 23.54 -0.17 -14.31
C LYS A 382 24.69 -0.63 -15.22
N ASP A 383 24.63 -1.86 -15.74
CA ASP A 383 25.60 -2.37 -16.72
C ASP A 383 25.62 -1.52 -17.99
N LEU A 384 24.44 -1.18 -18.54
CA LEU A 384 24.31 -0.32 -19.72
C LEU A 384 24.86 1.08 -19.48
N LYS A 385 24.58 1.69 -18.32
CA LYS A 385 25.15 2.98 -17.90
C LYS A 385 26.67 2.93 -17.83
N ARG A 386 27.23 1.90 -17.16
CA ARG A 386 28.69 1.67 -17.09
C ARG A 386 29.33 1.49 -18.45
N ALA A 387 28.58 0.91 -19.38
CA ALA A 387 29.00 0.72 -20.76
C ALA A 387 28.75 1.96 -21.65
N GLY A 388 28.35 3.11 -21.09
CA GLY A 388 28.26 4.39 -21.81
C GLY A 388 26.85 4.79 -22.29
N LEU A 389 25.80 4.03 -21.94
CA LEU A 389 24.42 4.45 -22.22
C LEU A 389 24.07 5.68 -21.36
N ASN A 390 23.68 6.78 -22.00
CA ASN A 390 23.36 8.05 -21.35
C ASN A 390 21.95 8.52 -21.75
N GLN A 391 21.51 9.66 -21.19
CA GLN A 391 20.20 10.24 -21.46
C GLN A 391 19.92 10.49 -22.95
N ASN A 392 20.90 10.97 -23.72
CA ASN A 392 20.71 11.20 -25.16
C ASN A 392 20.52 9.88 -25.91
N HIS A 393 21.20 8.82 -25.47
CA HIS A 393 21.00 7.48 -26.02
C HIS A 393 19.62 6.94 -25.67
N MET A 394 19.15 7.17 -24.45
CA MET A 394 17.83 6.75 -24.00
C MET A 394 16.71 7.45 -24.80
N GLN A 395 16.84 8.75 -25.05
CA GLN A 395 15.89 9.48 -25.89
C GLN A 395 15.80 8.89 -27.30
N ARG A 396 16.94 8.57 -27.92
CA ARG A 396 16.94 7.91 -29.25
C ARG A 396 16.28 6.53 -29.21
N LEU A 397 16.44 5.78 -28.12
CA LEU A 397 15.76 4.49 -27.96
C LEU A 397 14.25 4.67 -27.85
N MET A 398 13.77 5.70 -27.13
CA MET A 398 12.36 6.07 -27.08
C MET A 398 11.84 6.41 -28.49
N ASP A 399 12.56 7.26 -29.23
CA ASP A 399 12.18 7.64 -30.60
C ASP A 399 12.05 6.40 -31.50
N ILE A 400 12.95 5.41 -31.39
CA ILE A 400 12.88 4.15 -32.15
C ILE A 400 11.64 3.33 -31.77
N GLN A 401 11.24 3.32 -30.50
CA GLN A 401 10.06 2.58 -30.05
C GLN A 401 8.74 3.25 -30.46
N GLU A 402 8.72 4.58 -30.53
CA GLU A 402 7.57 5.38 -30.95
C GLU A 402 7.37 5.44 -32.47
N GLN A 403 8.40 5.15 -33.27
CA GLN A 403 8.29 5.10 -34.73
C GLN A 403 7.21 4.11 -35.20
N GLU A 404 6.49 4.49 -36.26
CA GLU A 404 5.62 3.58 -37.00
C GLU A 404 6.47 2.52 -37.70
N GLY A 405 6.12 1.24 -37.54
CA GLY A 405 6.88 0.12 -38.11
C GLY A 405 6.59 -1.20 -37.42
N SER A 406 7.07 -2.28 -38.01
CA SER A 406 6.96 -3.63 -37.46
C SER A 406 7.85 -3.81 -36.22
N ASP A 407 7.48 -4.75 -35.33
CA ASP A 407 8.31 -5.13 -34.16
C ASP A 407 9.74 -5.54 -34.57
N LEU A 408 9.89 -6.13 -35.75
CA LEU A 408 11.18 -6.54 -36.30
C LEU A 408 12.05 -5.34 -36.70
N GLU A 409 11.49 -4.35 -37.38
CA GLU A 409 12.19 -3.12 -37.76
C GLU A 409 12.67 -2.35 -36.52
N LYS A 410 11.79 -2.22 -35.52
CA LYS A 410 12.15 -1.62 -34.22
C LYS A 410 13.31 -2.37 -33.57
N THR A 411 13.24 -3.70 -33.53
CA THR A 411 14.31 -4.55 -32.98
C THR A 411 15.64 -4.37 -33.72
N ILE A 412 15.64 -4.33 -35.04
CA ILE A 412 16.85 -4.13 -35.87
C ILE A 412 17.45 -2.74 -35.63
N ASN A 413 16.62 -1.70 -35.61
CA ASN A 413 17.07 -0.33 -35.36
C ASN A 413 17.67 -0.18 -33.96
N THR A 414 17.04 -0.77 -32.95
CA THR A 414 17.56 -0.78 -31.59
C THR A 414 18.90 -1.53 -31.48
N LEU A 415 19.02 -2.69 -32.13
CA LEU A 415 20.28 -3.44 -32.20
C LEU A 415 21.41 -2.61 -32.79
N TYR A 416 21.17 -2.05 -33.97
CA TYR A 416 22.15 -1.24 -34.68
C TYR A 416 22.60 -0.04 -33.85
N PHE A 417 21.64 0.63 -33.19
CA PHE A 417 21.92 1.78 -32.34
C PHE A 417 22.75 1.39 -31.11
N LEU A 418 22.36 0.37 -30.35
CA LEU A 418 23.06 -0.03 -29.13
C LEU A 418 24.48 -0.53 -29.39
N LEU A 419 24.70 -1.28 -30.47
CA LEU A 419 26.05 -1.72 -30.87
C LEU A 419 26.99 -0.56 -31.21
N ARG A 420 26.45 0.62 -31.54
CA ARG A 420 27.22 1.84 -31.79
C ARG A 420 27.33 2.76 -30.58
N ALA A 421 26.31 2.79 -29.73
CA ALA A 421 26.19 3.72 -28.62
C ALA A 421 26.97 3.26 -27.37
N ILE A 422 27.11 1.95 -27.17
CA ILE A 422 27.82 1.35 -26.05
C ILE A 422 29.34 1.34 -26.34
N ASP A 423 30.15 1.73 -25.35
CA ASP A 423 31.60 1.98 -25.45
C ASP A 423 32.39 0.76 -25.96
N VAL A 424 33.45 1.03 -26.74
CA VAL A 424 34.42 0.07 -27.26
C VAL A 424 35.34 -0.49 -26.16
N LYS A 425 35.33 0.11 -24.97
CA LYS A 425 36.13 -0.33 -23.81
C LYS A 425 35.69 -1.66 -23.20
N ILE A 426 34.50 -2.17 -23.51
CA ILE A 426 34.09 -3.54 -23.18
C ILE A 426 34.40 -4.48 -24.35
N THR A 427 34.63 -5.77 -24.06
CA THR A 427 34.90 -6.72 -25.13
C THR A 427 33.69 -6.85 -26.06
N LYS A 428 33.90 -7.16 -27.34
CA LYS A 428 32.79 -7.42 -28.29
C LYS A 428 31.86 -8.53 -27.81
N HIS A 429 32.39 -9.50 -27.08
CA HIS A 429 31.62 -10.58 -26.47
C HIS A 429 30.68 -10.05 -25.39
N ASP A 430 31.19 -9.22 -24.48
CA ASP A 430 30.40 -8.61 -23.39
C ASP A 430 29.35 -7.64 -23.93
N GLN A 431 29.71 -6.84 -24.94
CA GLN A 431 28.78 -5.96 -25.64
C GLN A 431 27.60 -6.75 -26.24
N SER A 432 27.90 -7.86 -26.93
CA SER A 432 26.88 -8.72 -27.54
C SER A 432 25.97 -9.35 -26.48
N LYS A 433 26.54 -9.78 -25.34
CA LYS A 433 25.79 -10.35 -24.21
C LYS A 433 24.85 -9.31 -23.58
N LEU A 434 25.33 -8.08 -23.41
CA LEU A 434 24.57 -6.99 -22.81
C LEU A 434 23.39 -6.56 -23.70
N VAL A 435 23.66 -6.39 -25.00
CA VAL A 435 22.62 -6.08 -25.99
C VAL A 435 21.59 -7.20 -26.08
N LYS A 436 22.01 -8.48 -26.01
CA LYS A 436 21.08 -9.62 -25.99
C LYS A 436 20.16 -9.56 -24.76
N ARG A 437 20.71 -9.35 -23.56
CA ARG A 437 19.92 -9.20 -22.32
C ARG A 437 18.90 -8.06 -22.45
N TYR A 438 19.32 -6.91 -22.97
CA TYR A 438 18.41 -5.79 -23.24
C TYR A 438 17.26 -6.17 -24.19
N LEU A 439 17.57 -6.85 -25.30
CA LEU A 439 16.53 -7.28 -26.24
C LEU A 439 15.52 -8.24 -25.63
N ASP A 440 16.00 -9.17 -24.79
CA ASP A 440 15.12 -10.14 -24.13
C ASP A 440 14.15 -9.42 -23.18
N VAL A 441 14.60 -8.36 -22.50
CA VAL A 441 13.76 -7.50 -21.65
C VAL A 441 12.72 -6.73 -22.47
N ILE A 442 13.12 -5.98 -23.50
CA ILE A 442 12.18 -5.10 -24.23
C ILE A 442 11.15 -5.86 -25.07
N LYS A 443 11.39 -7.16 -25.34
CA LYS A 443 10.41 -8.05 -25.94
C LYS A 443 9.35 -8.52 -24.94
N LYS A 444 9.72 -8.63 -23.66
CA LYS A 444 8.89 -9.19 -22.60
C LYS A 444 8.08 -8.12 -21.87
N TYR A 445 8.68 -6.96 -21.63
CA TYR A 445 8.09 -5.89 -20.84
C TYR A 445 7.83 -4.63 -21.65
N ASP A 446 6.89 -3.83 -21.15
CA ASP A 446 6.63 -2.50 -21.69
C ASP A 446 7.92 -1.66 -21.61
N PHE A 447 8.27 -1.04 -22.73
CA PHE A 447 9.43 -0.18 -22.83
C PHE A 447 9.37 1.00 -21.85
N LYS A 448 8.16 1.45 -21.50
CA LYS A 448 7.97 2.51 -20.50
C LYS A 448 8.58 2.14 -19.15
N VAL A 449 8.47 0.88 -18.72
CA VAL A 449 9.06 0.44 -17.45
C VAL A 449 10.59 0.54 -17.50
N PHE A 450 11.18 0.16 -18.63
CA PHE A 450 12.62 0.32 -18.86
C PHE A 450 13.04 1.80 -18.82
N SER A 451 12.31 2.68 -19.51
CA SER A 451 12.64 4.12 -19.54
C SER A 451 12.49 4.77 -18.17
N ASP A 452 11.39 4.50 -17.46
CA ASP A 452 11.14 5.02 -16.12
C ASP A 452 12.27 4.61 -15.18
N LEU A 453 12.67 3.34 -15.20
CA LEU A 453 13.73 2.81 -14.33
C LEU A 453 15.10 3.36 -14.72
N PHE A 454 15.37 3.56 -16.02
CA PHE A 454 16.59 4.21 -16.48
C PHE A 454 16.72 5.63 -15.94
N TYR A 455 15.66 6.44 -16.05
CA TYR A 455 15.68 7.81 -15.55
C TYR A 455 15.73 7.87 -14.03
N PHE A 456 15.00 6.99 -13.34
CA PHE A 456 15.08 6.87 -11.88
C PHE A 456 16.52 6.57 -11.43
N LEU A 457 17.18 5.57 -12.03
CA LEU A 457 18.57 5.24 -11.71
C LEU A 457 19.55 6.33 -12.18
N LEU A 458 19.21 7.13 -13.19
CA LEU A 458 20.03 8.28 -13.57
C LEU A 458 19.96 9.38 -12.51
N ASP A 459 18.78 9.62 -11.94
CA ASP A 459 18.53 10.71 -11.00
C ASP A 459 18.89 10.37 -9.54
N PHE A 460 18.76 9.11 -9.12
CA PHE A 460 18.85 8.74 -7.70
C PHE A 460 19.84 7.62 -7.36
N ASP A 461 20.33 6.86 -8.35
CA ASP A 461 21.38 5.85 -8.11
C ASP A 461 22.75 6.52 -8.23
N GLY A 462 23.14 7.20 -7.15
CA GLY A 462 24.39 7.92 -6.94
C GLY A 462 25.62 7.02 -6.83
N GLY A 463 25.79 6.09 -7.77
CA GLY A 463 27.09 5.50 -8.05
C GLY A 463 28.04 6.62 -8.48
N GLY A 464 28.80 7.15 -7.52
CA GLY A 464 29.66 8.30 -7.70
C GLY A 464 30.56 8.16 -8.93
N THR A 465 30.56 9.18 -9.77
CA THR A 465 31.84 9.75 -10.18
C THR A 465 32.49 10.35 -8.93
N GLN A 466 33.24 9.52 -8.21
CA GLN A 466 34.42 10.00 -7.50
C GLN A 466 35.58 10.12 -8.50
#